data_AF-A0A4Q9FMZ8-F1
#
_entry.id   AF-A0A4Q9FMZ8-F1
#
_cell.length_a   1.000
_cell.length_b   1.000
_cell.length_c   1.000
_cell.angle_alpha   90.00
_cell.angle_beta   90.00
_cell.angle_gamma   90.00
#
_symmetry.space_group_name_H-M   'P 1'
#
loop_
_entity.id
_entity.type
_entity.pdbx_description
1 polymer ?
#
loop_
_entity_poly.entity_id
_entity_poly.type
_entity_poly.pdbx_seq_one_letter_code
_entity_poly.pdbx_strand_id
1 'polypeptide(L)'
;MEFEKSPYFEIYKPYKLKLVFGNYYFCKNLVIGELFEGTHFNWSMAKILISEIHNHYGKKAKVCYIANRINAYSIDPQNWLRIEKESDILIASAIVVYNKASYINASLEKHFTQKSIKRCLSLDEALDWVTNLKEFN
;
A
#
# COMPACT_ATOMS: atom_id res chain seq x y z
N MET A 1 13.69 -4.13 -1.10
CA MET A 1 14.47 -3.06 -0.46
C MET A 1 13.55 -2.33 0.52
N GLU A 2 14.01 -2.06 1.75
CA GLU A 2 13.29 -1.19 2.70
C GLU A 2 13.22 0.25 2.16
N PHE A 3 12.07 0.90 2.31
CA PHE A 3 11.83 2.24 1.79
C PHE A 3 12.77 3.27 2.41
N GLU A 4 13.04 3.19 3.72
CA GLU A 4 13.96 4.12 4.41
C GLU A 4 15.40 4.02 3.93
N LYS A 5 15.79 2.87 3.40
CA LYS A 5 17.14 2.63 2.85
C LYS A 5 17.21 2.99 1.36
N SER A 6 16.10 3.42 0.77
CA SER A 6 16.04 3.80 -0.64
C SER A 6 16.36 5.29 -0.83
N PRO A 7 16.88 5.70 -2.00
CA PRO A 7 17.09 7.12 -2.30
C PRO A 7 15.78 7.93 -2.29
N TYR A 8 14.63 7.25 -2.45
CA TYR A 8 13.31 7.87 -2.46
C TYR A 8 12.91 8.44 -1.10
N PHE A 9 13.44 7.93 0.00
CA PHE A 9 13.09 8.44 1.33
C PHE A 9 13.45 9.93 1.49
N GLU A 10 14.64 10.31 1.03
CA GLU A 10 15.11 11.70 1.05
C GLU A 10 14.38 12.59 0.03
N ILE A 11 13.90 12.01 -1.07
CA ILE A 11 13.16 12.72 -2.12
C ILE A 11 11.75 13.03 -1.64
N TYR A 12 11.03 12.02 -1.12
CA TYR A 12 9.64 12.17 -0.71
C TYR A 12 9.47 12.79 0.68
N LYS A 13 10.49 12.73 1.55
CA LYS A 13 10.47 13.25 2.93
C LYS A 13 9.18 12.86 3.67
N PRO A 14 8.87 11.55 3.76
CA PRO A 14 7.59 11.08 4.24
C PRO A 14 7.39 11.36 5.74
N TYR A 15 6.14 11.48 6.16
CA TYR A 15 5.78 11.25 7.56
C TYR A 15 5.79 9.75 7.84
N LYS A 16 6.60 9.30 8.82
CA LYS A 16 6.64 7.90 9.24
C LYS A 16 5.60 7.64 10.32
N LEU A 17 4.62 6.80 9.99
CA LEU A 17 3.66 6.24 10.93
C LEU A 17 4.11 4.84 11.35
N LYS A 18 4.30 4.63 12.66
CA LYS A 18 4.62 3.32 13.24
C LYS A 18 3.36 2.71 13.84
N LEU A 19 2.95 1.56 13.33
CA LEU A 19 1.87 0.75 13.90
C LEU A 19 2.43 -0.58 14.39
N VAL A 20 1.72 -1.24 15.30
CA VAL A 20 2.15 -2.52 15.89
C VAL A 20 2.34 -3.65 14.87
N PHE A 21 1.77 -3.49 13.67
CA PHE A 21 1.79 -4.47 12.58
C PHE A 21 2.66 -4.05 11.39
N GLY A 22 3.24 -2.84 11.40
CA GLY A 22 4.06 -2.37 10.28
C GLY A 22 4.41 -0.89 10.33
N ASN A 23 5.36 -0.53 9.47
CA ASN A 23 5.73 0.86 9.22
C ASN A 23 5.02 1.37 7.96
N TYR A 24 4.55 2.60 8.03
CA TYR A 24 3.88 3.28 6.93
C TYR A 24 4.53 4.63 6.69
N TYR A 25 4.66 4.99 5.42
CA TYR A 25 5.32 6.21 4.99
C TYR A 25 4.33 7.03 4.18
N PHE A 26 3.97 8.17 4.73
CA PHE A 26 2.97 9.07 4.19
C PHE A 26 3.69 10.15 3.38
N CYS A 27 3.59 10.03 2.06
CA CYS A 27 4.14 10.94 1.06
C CYS A 27 2.99 11.76 0.44
N LYS A 28 3.29 12.77 -0.38
CA LYS A 28 2.24 13.52 -1.09
C LYS A 28 1.36 12.59 -1.96
N ASN A 29 0.10 12.39 -1.55
CA ASN A 29 -0.90 11.52 -2.19
C ASN A 29 -0.48 10.05 -2.35
N LEU A 30 0.52 9.59 -1.62
CA LEU A 30 1.05 8.23 -1.71
C LEU A 30 1.34 7.70 -0.31
N VAL A 31 0.87 6.49 -0.02
CA VAL A 31 1.18 5.76 1.20
C VAL A 31 1.95 4.50 0.84
N ILE A 32 3.09 4.26 1.47
CA ILE A 32 3.88 3.05 1.31
C ILE A 32 3.81 2.27 2.61
N GLY A 33 3.43 0.99 2.55
CA GLY A 33 3.31 0.11 3.71
C GLY A 33 4.31 -1.01 3.69
N GLU A 34 4.98 -1.21 4.82
CA GLU A 34 5.92 -2.30 5.11
C GLU A 34 5.46 -3.03 6.38
N LEU A 35 4.70 -4.12 6.19
CA LEU A 35 4.23 -4.95 7.30
C LEU A 35 5.37 -5.77 7.91
N PHE A 36 5.27 -6.04 9.21
CA PHE A 36 6.23 -6.90 9.90
C PHE A 36 6.03 -8.37 9.51
N GLU A 37 7.12 -9.14 9.59
CA GLU A 37 7.10 -10.57 9.32
C GLU A 37 6.09 -11.31 10.22
N GLY A 38 5.38 -12.29 9.65
CA GLY A 38 4.38 -13.08 10.36
C GLY A 38 3.03 -12.37 10.59
N THR A 39 2.91 -11.10 10.19
CA THR A 39 1.65 -10.35 10.33
C THR A 39 0.53 -11.00 9.52
N HIS A 40 -0.66 -11.07 10.12
CA HIS A 40 -1.90 -11.38 9.41
C HIS A 40 -2.78 -10.13 9.34
N PHE A 41 -2.78 -9.47 8.19
CA PHE A 41 -3.43 -8.18 8.01
C PHE A 41 -4.94 -8.34 7.81
N ASN A 42 -5.68 -8.13 8.89
CA ASN A 42 -7.14 -8.28 8.95
C ASN A 42 -7.88 -6.94 8.84
N TRP A 43 -9.23 -7.01 8.85
CA TRP A 43 -10.06 -5.82 8.70
C TRP A 43 -9.90 -4.77 9.81
N SER A 44 -9.64 -5.19 11.05
CA SER A 44 -9.43 -4.26 12.17
C SER A 44 -8.16 -3.43 11.96
N MET A 45 -7.08 -4.04 11.47
CA MET A 45 -5.84 -3.34 11.11
C MET A 45 -6.06 -2.38 9.93
N ALA A 46 -6.82 -2.79 8.93
CA ALA A 46 -7.18 -1.94 7.79
C ALA A 46 -7.93 -0.68 8.25
N LYS A 47 -8.91 -0.80 9.16
CA LYS A 47 -9.64 0.36 9.71
C LYS A 47 -8.74 1.34 10.45
N ILE A 48 -7.78 0.84 11.23
CA ILE A 48 -6.79 1.68 11.92
C ILE A 48 -6.00 2.47 10.87
N LEU A 49 -5.46 1.78 9.86
CA LEU A 49 -4.70 2.45 8.80
C LEU A 49 -5.53 3.50 8.04
N ILE A 50 -6.77 3.18 7.65
CA ILE A 50 -7.67 4.13 6.97
C ILE A 50 -7.94 5.36 7.84
N SER A 51 -8.15 5.17 9.14
CA SER A 51 -8.33 6.28 10.09
C SER A 51 -7.10 7.18 10.14
N GLU A 52 -5.90 6.60 10.21
CA GLU A 52 -4.65 7.37 10.21
C GLU A 52 -4.42 8.13 8.90
N ILE A 53 -4.76 7.54 7.75
CA ILE A 53 -4.70 8.23 6.46
C ILE A 53 -5.68 9.40 6.44
N HIS A 54 -6.93 9.23 6.91
CA HIS A 54 -7.88 10.34 7.00
C HIS A 54 -7.45 11.43 7.97
N ASN A 55 -6.82 11.06 9.09
CA ASN A 55 -6.30 12.03 10.06
C ASN A 55 -5.17 12.87 9.46
N HIS A 56 -4.32 12.27 8.62
CA HIS A 56 -3.18 12.95 8.03
C HIS A 56 -3.55 13.78 6.78
N TYR A 57 -4.33 13.22 5.85
CA TYR A 57 -4.63 13.84 4.56
C TYR A 57 -6.04 14.46 4.47
N GLY A 58 -6.89 14.20 5.46
CA GLY A 58 -8.29 14.62 5.49
C GLY A 58 -9.27 13.57 4.97
N LYS A 59 -10.56 13.73 5.32
CA LYS A 59 -11.63 12.76 5.00
C LYS A 59 -11.95 12.59 3.51
N LYS A 60 -11.57 13.57 2.68
CA LYS A 60 -11.76 13.54 1.22
C LYS A 60 -10.47 13.19 0.47
N ALA A 61 -9.44 12.76 1.20
CA ALA A 61 -8.16 12.43 0.61
C ALA A 61 -8.30 11.29 -0.39
N LYS A 62 -7.45 11.35 -1.40
CA LYS A 62 -7.31 10.36 -2.45
C LYS A 62 -5.84 10.00 -2.52
N VAL A 63 -5.51 8.76 -2.23
CA VAL A 63 -4.13 8.29 -2.15
C VAL A 63 -3.93 7.06 -3.00
N CYS A 64 -2.71 6.92 -3.52
CA CYS A 64 -2.21 5.64 -3.96
C CYS A 64 -1.58 4.89 -2.80
N TYR A 65 -1.65 3.56 -2.86
CA TYR A 65 -1.03 2.69 -1.87
C TYR A 65 -0.03 1.75 -2.51
N ILE A 66 1.17 1.67 -1.94
CA ILE A 66 2.18 0.69 -2.32
C ILE A 66 2.38 -0.26 -1.15
N ALA A 67 2.05 -1.54 -1.35
CA ALA A 67 2.43 -2.60 -0.43
C ALA A 67 3.85 -3.08 -0.78
N ASN A 68 4.86 -2.63 -0.02
CA ASN A 68 6.24 -3.06 -0.22
C ASN A 68 6.50 -4.35 0.57
N ARG A 69 6.33 -5.53 -0.05
CA ARG A 69 6.35 -6.83 0.64
C ARG A 69 7.75 -7.38 0.88
N ILE A 70 8.58 -6.60 1.56
CA ILE A 70 9.94 -7.01 1.95
C ILE A 70 9.95 -8.18 2.95
N ASN A 71 8.86 -8.36 3.70
CA ASN A 71 8.69 -9.42 4.69
C ASN A 71 7.61 -10.42 4.26
N ALA A 72 7.69 -11.63 4.80
CA ALA A 72 6.64 -12.63 4.64
C ALA A 72 5.46 -12.35 5.59
N TYR A 73 4.28 -12.13 5.03
CA TYR A 73 3.04 -11.88 5.77
C TYR A 73 1.82 -12.34 4.95
N SER A 74 0.65 -12.36 5.59
CA SER A 74 -0.62 -12.66 4.93
C SER A 74 -1.61 -11.51 5.08
N ILE A 75 -2.58 -11.43 4.18
CA ILE A 75 -3.64 -10.42 4.16
C ILE A 75 -4.96 -11.10 3.84
N ASP A 76 -6.05 -10.64 4.44
CA ASP A 76 -7.39 -11.00 4.02
C ASP A 76 -7.75 -10.30 2.69
N PRO A 77 -7.88 -11.02 1.56
CA PRO A 77 -8.14 -10.39 0.27
C PRO A 77 -9.47 -9.63 0.21
N GLN A 78 -10.43 -10.02 1.05
CA GLN A 78 -11.72 -9.34 1.20
C GLN A 78 -11.59 -7.89 1.71
N ASN A 79 -10.46 -7.54 2.34
CA ASN A 79 -10.22 -6.16 2.77
C ASN A 79 -10.25 -5.20 1.58
N TRP A 80 -9.78 -5.60 0.38
CA TRP A 80 -9.84 -4.77 -0.82
C TRP A 80 -11.28 -4.38 -1.17
N LEU A 81 -12.17 -5.37 -1.20
CA LEU A 81 -13.60 -5.15 -1.47
C LEU A 81 -14.25 -4.27 -0.40
N ARG A 82 -13.89 -4.46 0.88
CA ARG A 82 -14.42 -3.64 1.98
C ARG A 82 -13.93 -2.21 1.90
N ILE A 83 -12.65 -1.99 1.59
CA ILE A 83 -12.09 -0.65 1.36
C ILE A 83 -12.88 0.03 0.27
N GLU A 84 -13.06 -0.60 -0.90
CA GLU A 84 -13.82 -0.01 -2.01
C GLU A 84 -15.25 0.36 -1.66
N LYS A 85 -15.92 -0.45 -0.83
CA LYS A 85 -17.31 -0.22 -0.43
C LYS A 85 -17.46 0.84 0.66
N GLU A 86 -16.55 0.85 1.63
CA GLU A 86 -16.65 1.68 2.82
C GLU A 86 -15.87 2.99 2.71
N SER A 87 -14.96 3.10 1.73
CA SER A 87 -14.10 4.26 1.56
C SER A 87 -13.65 4.45 0.11
N ASP A 88 -13.75 5.69 -0.36
CA ASP A 88 -13.21 6.03 -1.68
C ASP A 88 -11.79 6.60 -1.59
N ILE A 89 -11.06 6.30 -0.51
CA ILE A 89 -9.73 6.86 -0.22
C ILE A 89 -8.64 6.39 -1.20
N LEU A 90 -8.76 5.17 -1.70
CA LEU A 90 -7.76 4.54 -2.56
C LEU A 90 -8.05 4.83 -4.04
N ILE A 91 -7.13 5.48 -4.75
CA ILE A 91 -7.22 5.64 -6.22
C ILE A 91 -6.75 4.36 -6.91
N ALA A 92 -5.54 3.93 -6.55
CA ALA A 92 -4.89 2.78 -7.15
C ALA A 92 -3.91 2.16 -6.14
N SER A 93 -3.57 0.90 -6.38
CA SER A 93 -2.65 0.15 -5.54
C SER A 93 -1.56 -0.53 -6.35
N ALA A 94 -0.34 -0.56 -5.81
CA ALA A 94 0.72 -1.41 -6.29
C ALA A 94 1.17 -2.39 -5.20
N ILE A 95 1.52 -3.60 -5.60
CA ILE A 95 2.07 -4.62 -4.71
C ILE A 95 3.46 -4.98 -5.23
N VAL A 96 4.48 -4.66 -4.45
CA VAL A 96 5.86 -5.05 -4.75
C VAL A 96 6.08 -6.45 -4.20
N VAL A 97 6.46 -7.39 -5.06
CA VAL A 97 6.70 -8.78 -4.67
C VAL A 97 8.13 -9.18 -5.00
N TYR A 98 8.82 -9.78 -4.04
CA TYR A 98 10.23 -10.19 -4.18
C TYR A 98 10.39 -11.71 -4.30
N ASN A 99 9.30 -12.47 -4.23
CA ASN A 99 9.31 -13.92 -4.39
C ASN A 99 8.05 -14.44 -5.10
N LYS A 100 8.14 -15.68 -5.60
CA LYS A 100 7.10 -16.32 -6.41
C LYS A 100 5.81 -16.60 -5.64
N ALA A 101 5.87 -16.92 -4.36
CA ALA A 101 4.69 -17.17 -3.53
C ALA A 101 3.88 -15.89 -3.31
N SER A 102 4.55 -14.77 -2.99
CA SER A 102 3.94 -13.46 -2.90
C SER A 102 3.33 -13.01 -4.23
N TYR A 103 3.95 -13.35 -5.37
CA TYR A 103 3.39 -13.07 -6.70
C TYR A 103 2.07 -13.81 -6.95
N ILE A 104 1.98 -15.09 -6.59
CA ILE A 104 0.75 -15.88 -6.72
C ILE A 104 -0.35 -15.28 -5.84
N ASN A 105 -0.04 -14.96 -4.58
CA ASN A 105 -0.99 -14.33 -3.67
C ASN A 105 -1.49 -12.97 -4.20
N ALA A 106 -0.58 -12.12 -4.67
CA ALA A 106 -0.94 -10.83 -5.26
C ALA A 106 -1.79 -10.99 -6.55
N SER A 107 -1.64 -12.11 -7.27
CA SER A 107 -2.48 -12.44 -8.43
C SER A 107 -3.90 -12.78 -8.01
N LEU A 108 -4.07 -13.54 -6.91
CA LEU A 108 -5.38 -13.82 -6.34
C LEU A 108 -6.05 -12.54 -5.84
N GLU A 109 -5.32 -11.67 -5.16
CA GLU A 109 -5.83 -10.38 -4.64
C GLU A 109 -6.42 -9.49 -5.74
N LYS A 110 -5.85 -9.50 -6.95
CA LYS A 110 -6.39 -8.75 -8.10
C LYS A 110 -7.83 -9.14 -8.46
N HIS A 111 -8.27 -10.36 -8.16
CA HIS A 111 -9.65 -10.79 -8.42
C HIS A 111 -10.67 -10.23 -7.41
N PHE A 112 -10.23 -9.69 -6.28
CA PHE A 112 -11.10 -9.20 -5.20
C PHE A 112 -11.40 -7.70 -5.25
N THR A 113 -10.85 -6.97 -6.23
CA THR A 113 -10.94 -5.51 -6.35
C THR A 113 -11.38 -5.16 -7.77
N GLN A 114 -12.19 -4.12 -7.91
CA GLN A 114 -12.47 -3.52 -9.23
C GLN A 114 -11.45 -2.42 -9.57
N LYS A 115 -10.72 -1.90 -8.58
CA LYS A 115 -9.67 -0.89 -8.74
C LYS A 115 -8.37 -1.51 -9.25
N SER A 116 -7.53 -0.68 -9.87
CA SER A 116 -6.27 -1.12 -10.46
C SER A 116 -5.27 -1.54 -9.38
N ILE A 117 -4.98 -2.85 -9.31
CA ILE A 117 -3.82 -3.38 -8.59
C ILE A 117 -2.75 -3.79 -9.60
N LYS A 118 -1.60 -3.09 -9.55
CA LYS A 118 -0.40 -3.49 -10.30
C LYS A 118 0.51 -4.34 -9.42
N ARG A 119 0.97 -5.48 -9.95
CA ARG A 119 2.07 -6.25 -9.37
C ARG A 119 3.38 -5.69 -9.92
N CYS A 120 4.33 -5.42 -9.04
CA CYS A 120 5.63 -4.86 -9.38
C CYS A 120 6.73 -5.76 -8.82
N LEU A 121 7.87 -5.84 -9.51
CA LEU A 121 9.02 -6.64 -9.10
C LEU A 121 10.05 -5.82 -8.32
N SER A 122 9.92 -4.50 -8.33
CA SER A 122 10.72 -3.58 -7.52
C SER A 122 9.88 -2.42 -7.00
N LEU A 123 10.42 -1.75 -5.98
CA LEU A 123 9.86 -0.52 -5.45
C LEU A 123 9.93 0.61 -6.51
N ASP A 124 11.01 0.66 -7.29
CA ASP A 124 11.20 1.61 -8.39
C ASP A 124 10.05 1.49 -9.41
N GLU A 125 9.73 0.26 -9.84
CA GLU A 125 8.64 0.02 -10.78
C GLU A 125 7.27 0.44 -10.22
N ALA A 126 7.04 0.24 -8.93
CA ALA A 126 5.80 0.64 -8.28
C ALA A 126 5.67 2.16 -8.19
N LEU A 127 6.76 2.85 -7.83
CA LEU A 127 6.81 4.31 -7.76
C LEU A 127 6.60 4.91 -9.15
N ASP A 128 7.36 4.47 -10.15
CA ASP A 128 7.23 4.93 -11.54
C ASP A 128 5.81 4.74 -12.07
N TRP A 129 5.16 3.62 -11.73
CA TRP A 129 3.79 3.40 -12.16
C TRP A 129 2.81 4.36 -11.49
N VAL A 130 2.89 4.52 -10.17
CA VAL A 130 1.98 5.41 -9.43
C VAL A 130 2.12 6.86 -9.88
N THR A 131 3.34 7.33 -10.16
CA THR A 131 3.55 8.72 -10.61
C THR A 131 3.07 8.99 -12.02
N ASN A 132 2.90 7.96 -12.85
CA ASN A 132 2.43 8.08 -14.23
C ASN A 132 0.93 7.78 -14.40
N LEU A 133 0.20 7.58 -13.29
CA LEU A 133 -1.26 7.39 -13.34
C LEU A 133 -1.94 8.66 -13.87
N LYS A 134 -2.91 8.46 -14.77
CA LYS A 134 -3.68 9.57 -15.38
C LYS A 134 -4.49 10.35 -14.35
N GLU A 135 -4.79 9.72 -13.22
CA GLU A 135 -5.49 10.32 -12.09
C GLU A 135 -4.67 11.42 -11.39
N PHE A 136 -3.37 11.56 -11.69
CA PHE A 136 -2.49 12.62 -11.19
C PHE A 136 -1.93 13.56 -12.27
N ASN A 137 -2.28 13.37 -13.55
CA ASN A 137 -1.85 14.18 -14.70
C ASN A 137 -3.03 14.88 -15.37
#